data_AF-A0AAU9ZVX5-F1
#
_entry.id   AF-A0AAU9ZVX5-F1
#
_cell.length_a   1.000
_cell.length_b   1.000
_cell.length_c   1.000
_cell.angle_alpha   90.00
_cell.angle_beta   90.00
_cell.angle_gamma   90.00
#
_symmetry.space_group_name_H-M   'P 1'
#
loop_
_entity.id
_entity.type
_entity.pdbx_description
1 polymer ?
#
loop_
_entity_poly.entity_id
_entity_poly.type
_entity_poly.pdbx_seq_one_letter_code
_entity_poly.pdbx_strand_id
1 'polypeptide(L)'
;MAAAFEAPAALTTAESAMAAEREAVSLQAAEPTPSSPWSVRTAHDIGGPRTRTGDVVLAEPADFESLLLSRPVLEGLRAAGFERPSPVQLKAIPLGRCGLDLIVQAKSGTGKTCVFSTIALDSLILENFSTQVSLNSGDPEGGV
;
A
#
# COMPACT_ATOMS: atom_id res chain seq x y z
N MET A 1 21.40 67.80 20.44
CA MET A 1 22.23 66.57 20.61
C MET A 1 21.30 65.38 20.40
N ALA A 2 21.78 64.38 19.66
CA ALA A 2 21.11 63.18 19.13
C ALA A 2 20.43 63.37 17.77
N ALA A 3 21.16 62.90 16.75
CA ALA A 3 20.93 63.02 15.32
C ALA A 3 20.11 61.83 14.79
N ALA A 4 19.35 62.09 13.73
CA ALA A 4 18.74 61.10 12.85
C ALA A 4 19.82 60.34 12.09
N PHE A 5 19.66 59.01 11.95
CA PHE A 5 20.49 58.17 11.11
C PHE A 5 19.65 57.66 9.94
N GLU A 6 19.88 58.30 8.80
CA GLU A 6 19.42 57.95 7.46
C GLU A 6 20.51 57.06 6.84
N ALA A 7 20.14 55.94 6.20
CA ALA A 7 21.08 55.07 5.50
C ALA A 7 20.55 54.74 4.08
N PRO A 8 21.45 54.60 3.09
CA PRO A 8 21.19 55.00 1.72
C PRO A 8 20.84 53.85 0.76
N ALA A 9 20.23 54.25 -0.36
CA ALA A 9 20.05 53.48 -1.58
C ALA A 9 21.32 53.47 -2.44
N ALA A 10 21.66 52.31 -3.02
CA ALA A 10 22.43 52.07 -4.26
C ALA A 10 22.90 50.59 -4.25
N LEU A 11 23.10 49.86 -5.36
CA LEU A 11 22.60 49.85 -6.72
C LEU A 11 23.02 48.48 -7.30
N THR A 12 22.22 47.95 -8.21
CA THR A 12 22.39 46.83 -9.16
C THR A 12 23.81 46.32 -9.52
N THR A 13 23.94 44.99 -9.70
CA THR A 13 24.53 44.39 -10.91
C THR A 13 23.87 43.02 -11.16
N ALA A 14 23.52 42.80 -12.43
CA ALA A 14 22.74 41.69 -12.98
C ALA A 14 23.61 40.47 -13.38
N GLU A 15 22.94 39.49 -14.02
CA GLU A 15 23.40 38.25 -14.69
C GLU A 15 23.14 36.97 -13.86
N SER A 16 22.54 35.90 -14.38
CA SER A 16 21.87 35.63 -15.66
C SER A 16 21.00 34.37 -15.49
N ALA A 17 20.07 34.21 -16.41
CA ALA A 17 19.01 33.22 -16.56
C ALA A 17 19.23 31.79 -16.02
N MET A 18 18.22 31.27 -15.32
CA MET A 18 17.68 29.94 -15.62
C MET A 18 16.16 30.01 -15.64
N ALA A 19 15.62 30.11 -16.85
CA ALA A 19 14.25 29.73 -17.16
C ALA A 19 14.13 28.23 -16.90
N ALA A 20 13.55 27.86 -15.75
CA ALA A 20 13.03 26.52 -15.57
C ALA A 20 11.61 26.53 -16.15
N GLU A 21 11.49 26.02 -17.38
CA GLU A 21 10.24 25.61 -17.99
C GLU A 21 9.36 24.89 -16.95
N ARG A 22 8.26 25.51 -16.58
CA ARG A 22 7.12 24.79 -15.99
C ARG A 22 6.37 24.17 -17.16
N GLU A 23 6.83 23.01 -17.60
CA GLU A 23 6.02 22.17 -18.47
C GLU A 23 4.87 21.63 -17.62
N ALA A 24 3.69 22.24 -17.79
CA ALA A 24 2.45 21.72 -17.26
C ALA A 24 2.20 20.37 -17.92
N VAL A 25 2.61 19.29 -17.26
CA VAL A 25 2.23 17.93 -17.63
C VAL A 25 0.71 17.86 -17.50
N SER A 26 0.06 17.99 -18.65
CA SER A 26 -1.34 17.62 -18.84
C SER A 26 -1.45 16.13 -18.54
N LEU A 27 -1.91 15.79 -17.34
CA LEU A 27 -2.32 14.43 -16.98
C LEU A 27 -3.60 14.11 -17.76
N GLN A 28 -3.45 13.85 -19.05
CA GLN A 28 -4.43 13.07 -19.78
C GLN A 28 -4.44 11.69 -19.13
N ALA A 29 -5.55 11.35 -18.49
CA ALA A 29 -5.83 10.00 -18.03
C ALA A 29 -5.76 9.08 -19.25
N ALA A 30 -4.60 8.44 -19.42
CA ALA A 30 -4.42 7.38 -20.40
C ALA A 30 -5.44 6.30 -20.06
N GLU A 31 -6.37 6.03 -20.97
CA GLU A 31 -7.20 4.85 -20.87
C GLU A 31 -6.29 3.63 -20.75
N PRO A 32 -6.61 2.68 -19.84
CA PRO A 32 -5.72 1.55 -19.60
C PRO A 32 -5.69 0.66 -20.84
N THR A 33 -4.66 0.82 -21.65
CA THR A 33 -4.28 -0.14 -22.69
C THR A 33 -3.94 -1.47 -22.00
N PRO A 34 -4.66 -2.57 -22.26
CA PRO A 34 -4.40 -3.84 -21.60
C PRO A 34 -3.19 -4.51 -22.27
N SER A 35 -1.98 -4.05 -21.96
CA SER A 35 -0.74 -4.68 -22.43
C SER A 35 0.01 -5.35 -21.29
N SER A 36 -0.46 -6.55 -20.91
CA SER A 36 0.38 -7.68 -20.48
C SER A 36 -0.51 -8.91 -20.17
N PRO A 37 -0.15 -10.14 -20.61
CA PRO A 37 -0.94 -11.35 -20.49
C PRO A 37 -0.83 -12.01 -19.10
N TRP A 38 -0.44 -11.26 -18.06
CA TRP A 38 -0.67 -11.72 -16.69
C TRP A 38 -2.19 -11.79 -16.54
N SER A 39 -2.74 -12.99 -16.74
CA SER A 39 -4.11 -13.29 -16.37
C SER A 39 -4.28 -12.72 -14.97
N VAL A 40 -5.17 -11.74 -14.81
CA VAL A 40 -5.61 -11.27 -13.50
C VAL A 40 -6.22 -12.50 -12.84
N ARG A 41 -5.37 -13.29 -12.18
CA ARG A 41 -5.80 -14.48 -11.47
C ARG A 41 -6.48 -13.92 -10.25
N THR A 42 -7.81 -13.99 -10.25
CA THR A 42 -8.64 -13.70 -9.08
C THR A 42 -7.97 -14.33 -7.87
N ALA A 43 -7.62 -13.51 -6.86
CA ALA A 43 -6.88 -14.00 -5.69
C ALA A 43 -7.63 -15.15 -4.98
N HIS A 44 -8.96 -15.13 -5.08
CA HIS A 44 -9.84 -16.17 -4.58
C HIS A 44 -10.78 -16.68 -5.68
N ASP A 45 -10.43 -17.80 -6.30
CA ASP A 45 -11.44 -18.64 -6.97
C ASP A 45 -12.02 -19.59 -5.92
N ILE A 46 -13.20 -19.25 -5.37
CA ILE A 46 -13.94 -20.06 -4.41
C ILE A 46 -14.67 -21.22 -5.12
N GLY A 47 -14.99 -21.05 -6.41
CA GLY A 47 -15.69 -22.06 -7.23
C GLY A 47 -14.77 -23.03 -7.99
N GLY A 48 -13.46 -22.82 -7.91
CA GLY A 48 -12.47 -23.60 -8.65
C GLY A 48 -12.35 -25.06 -8.20
N PRO A 49 -11.77 -25.94 -9.03
CA PRO A 49 -11.65 -27.38 -8.77
C PRO A 49 -10.68 -27.75 -7.64
N ARG A 50 -10.08 -26.75 -6.98
CA ARG A 50 -9.08 -26.96 -5.92
C ARG A 50 -9.79 -27.12 -4.57
N THR A 51 -9.79 -28.33 -4.04
CA THR A 51 -10.30 -28.64 -2.70
C THR A 51 -9.54 -27.83 -1.65
N ARG A 52 -10.19 -26.82 -1.05
CA ARG A 52 -9.63 -26.00 0.03
C ARG A 52 -9.70 -26.79 1.34
N THR A 53 -8.61 -26.79 2.11
CA THR A 53 -8.62 -27.31 3.49
C THR A 53 -9.48 -26.39 4.38
N GLY A 54 -10.09 -26.93 5.44
CA GLY A 54 -10.98 -26.18 6.34
C GLY A 54 -10.37 -24.90 6.95
N ASP A 55 -9.04 -24.80 6.98
CA ASP A 55 -8.31 -23.62 7.48
C ASP A 55 -8.48 -22.35 6.63
N VAL A 56 -9.13 -22.46 5.47
CA VAL A 56 -9.45 -21.34 4.56
C VAL A 56 -10.95 -20.99 4.59
N VAL A 57 -11.78 -21.83 5.23
CA VAL A 57 -13.23 -21.66 5.29
C VAL A 57 -13.60 -21.07 6.65
N LEU A 58 -14.34 -19.98 6.66
CA LEU A 58 -14.87 -19.40 7.89
C LEU A 58 -16.11 -20.18 8.36
N ALA A 59 -16.27 -20.33 9.68
CA ALA A 59 -17.49 -20.89 10.27
C ALA A 59 -18.69 -19.94 10.12
N GLU A 60 -18.44 -18.63 10.10
CA GLU A 60 -19.44 -17.58 9.91
C GLU A 60 -19.03 -16.67 8.74
N PRO A 61 -19.98 -16.16 7.95
CA PRO A 61 -19.68 -15.22 6.87
C PRO A 61 -19.11 -13.93 7.44
N ALA A 62 -17.99 -13.47 6.90
CA ALA A 62 -17.38 -12.19 7.22
C ALA A 62 -16.82 -11.55 5.95
N ASP A 63 -16.74 -10.22 5.96
CA ASP A 63 -16.36 -9.40 4.82
C ASP A 63 -15.15 -8.51 5.17
N PHE A 64 -14.41 -8.04 4.17
CA PHE A 64 -13.27 -7.13 4.42
C PHE A 64 -13.73 -5.78 4.97
N GLU A 65 -14.95 -5.36 4.63
CA GLU A 65 -15.60 -4.14 5.09
C GLU A 65 -15.75 -4.10 6.62
N SER A 66 -15.85 -5.25 7.30
CA SER A 66 -15.92 -5.30 8.77
C SER A 66 -14.55 -5.13 9.45
N LEU A 67 -13.46 -5.09 8.70
CA LEU A 67 -12.09 -4.97 9.24
C LEU A 67 -11.63 -3.52 9.42
N LEU A 68 -12.53 -2.54 9.19
CA LEU A 68 -12.32 -1.09 9.35
C LEU A 68 -11.16 -0.52 8.51
N LEU A 69 -10.81 -1.17 7.40
CA LEU A 69 -9.74 -0.77 6.49
C LEU A 69 -10.04 0.56 5.78
N SER A 70 -9.00 1.27 5.37
CA SER A 70 -9.15 2.47 4.55
C SER A 70 -9.81 2.15 3.21
N ARG A 71 -10.52 3.15 2.67
CA ARG A 71 -11.26 3.00 1.41
C ARG A 71 -10.39 2.55 0.23
N PRO A 72 -9.18 3.12 0.01
CA PRO A 72 -8.31 2.70 -1.09
C PRO A 72 -7.89 1.23 -0.98
N VAL A 73 -7.64 0.74 0.25
CA VAL A 73 -7.26 -0.65 0.48
C VAL A 73 -8.42 -1.60 0.18
N LEU A 74 -9.65 -1.27 0.62
CA LEU A 74 -10.84 -2.06 0.29
C LEU A 74 -11.09 -2.16 -1.21
N GLU A 75 -10.93 -1.04 -1.94
CA GLU A 75 -11.07 -1.01 -3.40
C GLU A 75 -9.98 -1.83 -4.09
N GLY A 76 -8.73 -1.75 -3.63
CA GLY A 76 -7.63 -2.56 -4.13
C GLY A 76 -7.85 -4.06 -3.91
N LEU A 77 -8.35 -4.46 -2.73
CA LEU A 77 -8.72 -5.85 -2.44
C LEU A 77 -9.80 -6.36 -3.39
N ARG A 78 -10.87 -5.58 -3.60
CA ARG A 78 -11.94 -5.94 -4.53
C ARG A 78 -11.43 -6.06 -5.97
N ALA A 79 -10.62 -5.10 -6.42
CA ALA A 79 -10.03 -5.11 -7.75
C ALA A 79 -9.10 -6.30 -7.98
N ALA A 80 -8.39 -6.76 -6.94
CA ALA A 80 -7.56 -7.95 -6.97
C ALA A 80 -8.35 -9.28 -6.83
N GLY A 81 -9.69 -9.21 -6.71
CA GLY A 81 -10.55 -10.38 -6.62
C GLY A 81 -10.56 -11.05 -5.24
N PHE A 82 -10.39 -10.28 -4.17
CA PHE A 82 -10.64 -10.73 -2.81
C PHE A 82 -12.11 -10.51 -2.47
N GLU A 83 -12.86 -11.60 -2.31
CA GLU A 83 -14.28 -11.54 -1.94
C GLU A 83 -14.48 -11.60 -0.43
N ARG A 84 -13.85 -12.58 0.24
CA ARG A 84 -13.96 -12.78 1.70
C ARG A 84 -12.61 -13.07 2.32
N PRO A 85 -12.35 -12.59 3.55
CA PRO A 85 -11.11 -12.88 4.26
C PRO A 85 -11.04 -14.35 4.69
N SER A 86 -9.83 -14.90 4.73
CA SER A 86 -9.57 -16.20 5.36
C SER A 86 -9.56 -16.09 6.90
N PRO A 87 -9.71 -17.20 7.64
CA PRO A 87 -9.66 -17.17 9.11
C PRO A 87 -8.39 -16.53 9.68
N VAL A 88 -7.23 -16.72 9.03
CA VAL A 88 -5.97 -16.09 9.45
C VAL A 88 -5.97 -14.58 9.17
N GLN A 89 -6.56 -14.15 8.06
CA GLN A 89 -6.67 -12.73 7.70
C GLN A 89 -7.59 -11.99 8.65
N LEU A 90 -8.77 -12.55 8.93
CA LEU A 90 -9.77 -11.96 9.80
C LEU A 90 -9.24 -11.74 11.23
N LYS A 91 -8.41 -12.66 11.72
CA LYS A 91 -7.78 -12.54 13.05
C LYS A 91 -6.59 -11.58 13.06
N ALA A 92 -5.72 -11.66 12.05
CA ALA A 92 -4.45 -10.95 12.06
C ALA A 92 -4.53 -9.49 11.60
N ILE A 93 -5.37 -9.18 10.60
CA ILE A 93 -5.45 -7.82 10.03
C ILE A 93 -5.83 -6.78 11.09
N PRO A 94 -6.91 -6.95 11.89
CA PRO A 94 -7.27 -5.95 12.89
C PRO A 94 -6.17 -5.71 13.92
N LEU A 95 -5.51 -6.77 14.39
CA LEU A 95 -4.44 -6.67 15.37
C LEU A 95 -3.22 -5.93 14.82
N GLY A 96 -2.84 -6.20 13.58
CA GLY A 96 -1.68 -5.56 12.95
C GLY A 96 -1.92 -4.08 12.67
N ARG A 97 -3.16 -3.72 12.32
CA ARG A 97 -3.58 -2.32 12.16
C ARG A 97 -3.52 -1.52 13.46
N CYS A 98 -3.69 -2.18 14.60
CA CYS A 98 -3.49 -1.56 15.91
C CYS A 98 -2.00 -1.32 16.25
N GLY A 99 -1.07 -1.67 15.35
CA GLY A 99 0.38 -1.52 15.58
C GLY A 99 0.95 -2.56 16.54
N LEU A 100 0.26 -3.69 16.73
CA LEU A 100 0.74 -4.79 17.56
C LEU A 100 1.71 -5.67 16.78
N ASP A 101 2.76 -6.14 17.46
CA ASP A 101 3.65 -7.16 16.91
C ASP A 101 2.94 -8.52 16.82
N LEU A 102 3.03 -9.18 15.66
CA LEU A 102 2.32 -10.42 15.38
C LEU A 102 3.25 -11.55 14.96
N ILE A 103 3.05 -12.72 15.57
CA ILE A 103 3.53 -14.00 15.06
C ILE A 103 2.34 -14.73 14.44
N VAL A 104 2.35 -14.87 13.12
CA VAL A 104 1.25 -15.51 12.37
C VAL A 104 1.71 -16.85 11.80
N GLN A 105 1.16 -17.94 12.32
CA GLN A 105 1.41 -19.29 11.82
C GLN A 105 0.16 -19.82 11.10
N ALA A 106 0.32 -20.19 9.83
CA ALA A 106 -0.73 -20.80 9.02
C ALA A 106 -0.11 -21.59 7.86
N LYS A 107 -0.88 -22.51 7.27
CA LYS A 107 -0.43 -23.32 6.12
C LYS A 107 -0.07 -22.45 4.91
N SER A 108 0.69 -23.03 3.96
CA SER A 108 0.94 -22.35 2.69
C SER A 108 -0.38 -22.13 1.93
N GLY A 109 -0.51 -21.00 1.22
CA GLY A 109 -1.72 -20.66 0.45
C GLY A 109 -2.93 -20.17 1.27
N THR A 110 -2.81 -19.97 2.58
CA THR A 110 -3.90 -19.42 3.43
C THR A 110 -3.99 -17.88 3.42
N GLY A 111 -3.10 -17.22 2.66
CA GLY A 111 -3.15 -15.78 2.46
C GLY A 111 -2.38 -14.93 3.48
N LYS A 112 -1.35 -15.49 4.14
CA LYS A 112 -0.44 -14.72 5.02
C LYS A 112 0.19 -13.51 4.32
N THR A 113 0.57 -13.63 3.05
CA THR A 113 1.09 -12.49 2.26
C THR A 113 0.08 -11.34 2.19
N CYS A 114 -1.20 -11.65 1.96
CA CYS A 114 -2.26 -10.64 1.95
C CYS A 114 -2.40 -9.96 3.31
N VAL A 115 -2.18 -10.65 4.44
CA VAL A 115 -2.16 -10.03 5.78
C VAL A 115 -1.10 -8.94 5.84
N PHE A 116 0.16 -9.27 5.54
CA PHE A 116 1.27 -8.30 5.59
C PHE A 116 1.06 -7.13 4.62
N SER A 117 0.67 -7.42 3.37
CA SER A 117 0.43 -6.39 2.36
C SER A 117 -0.71 -5.45 2.75
N THR A 118 -1.81 -5.98 3.30
CA THR A 118 -2.96 -5.17 3.72
C THR A 118 -2.60 -4.25 4.87
N ILE A 119 -1.92 -4.78 5.90
CA ILE A 119 -1.47 -3.97 7.05
C ILE A 119 -0.51 -2.88 6.60
N ALA A 120 0.48 -3.24 5.77
CA ALA A 120 1.45 -2.30 5.22
C ALA A 120 0.76 -1.15 4.48
N LEU A 121 -0.09 -1.47 3.50
CA LEU A 121 -0.78 -0.47 2.67
C LEU A 121 -1.71 0.42 3.50
N ASP A 122 -2.41 -0.14 4.48
CA ASP A 122 -3.32 0.64 5.33
C ASP A 122 -2.59 1.58 6.29
N SER A 123 -1.32 1.28 6.61
CA SER A 123 -0.48 2.10 7.49
C SER A 123 0.28 3.24 6.77
N LEU A 124 0.24 3.29 5.43
CA LEU A 124 1.04 4.25 4.66
C LEU A 124 0.55 5.69 4.82
N ILE A 125 1.51 6.59 5.00
CA ILE A 125 1.31 8.04 4.99
C ILE A 125 1.78 8.57 3.63
N LEU A 126 0.86 8.94 2.75
CA LEU A 126 1.17 9.29 1.35
C LEU A 126 2.02 10.57 1.20
N GLU A 127 2.01 11.45 2.21
CA GLU A 127 2.78 12.70 2.21
C GLU A 127 4.25 12.49 2.62
N ASN A 128 4.62 11.29 3.10
CA ASN A 128 5.97 10.96 3.52
C ASN A 128 6.66 10.04 2.50
N PHE A 129 7.69 10.57 1.83
CA PHE A 129 8.43 9.87 0.79
C PHE A 129 9.60 9.01 1.31
N SER A 130 9.81 8.95 2.63
CA SER A 130 10.80 8.05 3.22
C SER A 130 10.30 6.60 3.18
N THR A 131 11.21 5.63 3.29
CA THR A 131 10.83 4.22 3.45
C THR A 131 10.04 4.02 4.75
N GLN A 132 8.77 3.64 4.64
CA GLN A 132 7.87 3.42 5.79
C GLN A 132 7.71 1.95 6.16
N VAL A 133 7.77 1.07 5.17
CA VAL A 133 7.58 -0.39 5.34
C VAL A 133 8.72 -1.12 4.66
N SER A 134 9.29 -2.11 5.34
CA SER A 134 10.21 -3.09 4.76
C SER A 134 9.63 -4.49 4.94
N LEU A 135 9.62 -5.27 3.86
CA LEU A 135 9.19 -6.68 3.87
C LEU A 135 10.39 -7.54 3.46
N ASN A 136 10.80 -8.43 4.35
CA ASN A 136 11.91 -9.35 4.10
C ASN A 136 11.34 -10.73 3.70
N SER A 137 11.78 -11.26 2.57
CA SER A 137 11.62 -12.66 2.22
C SER A 137 12.80 -13.45 2.78
N GLY A 138 12.53 -14.53 3.51
CA GLY A 138 13.58 -15.45 3.92
C GLY A 138 14.02 -16.31 2.72
N ASP A 139 15.34 -16.42 2.51
CA ASP A 139 15.88 -17.42 1.59
C ASP A 139 15.70 -18.82 2.22
N PRO A 140 15.16 -19.79 1.48
CA PRO A 140 14.94 -21.14 1.99
C PRO A 140 16.25 -21.96 2.14
N GLU A 141 17.40 -21.42 1.75
CA GLU A 141 18.68 -22.14 1.81
C GLU A 141 19.44 -21.82 3.11
N GLY A 142 19.04 -22.51 4.17
CA GLY A 142 19.70 -22.50 5.47
C GLY A 142 19.37 -23.78 6.23
N GLY A 143 19.68 -24.93 5.61
CA GLY A 143 19.59 -26.22 6.27
C GLY A 143 20.62 -26.31 7.40
N VAL A 144 20.12 -26.53 8.62
CA VAL A 144 20.89 -27.08 9.74
C VAL A 144 20.97 -28.60 9.62
#